data_AF-A0A412FH45-F1
#
_entry.id   AF-A0A412FH45-F1
#
_cell.length_a   1.000
_cell.length_b   1.000
_cell.length_c   1.000
_cell.angle_alpha   90.00
_cell.angle_beta   90.00
_cell.angle_gamma   90.00
#
_symmetry.space_group_name_H-M   'P 1'
#
loop_
_entity.id
_entity.type
_entity.pdbx_description
1 polymer ?
#
loop_
_entity_poly.entity_id
_entity_poly.type
_entity_poly.pdbx_seq_one_letter_code
_entity_poly.pdbx_strand_id
1 'polypeptide(L)'
;MHNVQQRQRLIPLSVYKQELAKCQLGDNIANHMGYIFNIILYDKFGLTFRQLTNFYNKVVSRRMAWQDDDNNELTSEKLLKYCIEKKIDATGFIKSIPMSHKLYMADIGKNRAVLGATVNIDSAFLSTLLLTIPVLKETYKFSNEKINEFMKWVAFYIDSYCRKQPGCKEHYCSDQIIRQSFIEDEHWDIVAGKAV
;
A
#
# COMPACT_ATOMS: atom_id res chain seq x y z
N MET A 1 28.37 25.63 -25.06
CA MET A 1 26.93 25.41 -24.78
C MET A 1 26.41 24.38 -25.77
N HIS A 2 26.15 23.15 -25.32
CA HIS A 2 25.50 22.11 -26.13
C HIS A 2 24.10 21.88 -25.56
N ASN A 3 23.08 22.28 -26.33
CA ASN A 3 21.68 22.02 -26.01
C ASN A 3 21.37 20.56 -26.33
N VAL A 4 21.23 19.72 -25.31
CA VAL A 4 20.69 18.37 -25.46
C VAL A 4 19.17 18.47 -25.37
N GLN A 5 18.48 18.45 -26.51
CA GLN A 5 17.04 18.19 -26.56
C GLN A 5 16.78 16.72 -26.22
N GLN A 6 16.45 16.41 -24.97
CA GLN A 6 15.92 15.11 -24.60
C GLN A 6 14.55 14.91 -25.26
N ARG A 7 14.47 14.04 -26.27
CA ARG A 7 13.19 13.51 -26.75
C ARG A 7 12.55 12.70 -25.62
N GLN A 8 11.49 13.23 -25.01
CA GLN A 8 10.55 12.44 -24.21
C GLN A 8 9.89 11.39 -25.13
N ARG A 9 10.47 10.18 -25.20
CA ARG A 9 9.76 9.03 -25.73
C ARG A 9 8.91 8.46 -24.59
N LEU A 10 7.64 8.87 -24.56
CA LEU A 10 6.62 8.21 -23.74
C LEU A 10 6.58 6.72 -24.10
N ILE A 11 6.60 5.85 -23.09
CA ILE A 11 6.52 4.41 -23.25
C ILE A 11 5.18 4.10 -23.94
N PRO A 12 5.15 3.24 -24.98
CA PRO A 12 3.90 2.86 -25.64
C PRO A 12 2.89 2.29 -24.64
N LEU A 13 1.64 2.73 -24.73
CA LEU A 13 0.57 2.37 -23.77
C LEU A 13 0.38 0.86 -23.61
N SER A 14 0.62 0.08 -24.66
CA SER A 14 0.56 -1.39 -24.63
C SER A 14 1.68 -2.00 -23.78
N VAL A 15 2.90 -1.46 -23.87
CA VAL A 15 4.06 -1.86 -23.07
C VAL A 15 3.86 -1.44 -21.61
N TYR A 16 3.36 -0.23 -21.37
CA TYR A 16 2.99 0.24 -20.02
C TYR A 16 1.93 -0.67 -19.37
N LYS A 17 0.89 -1.06 -20.11
CA LYS A 17 -0.15 -1.98 -19.62
C LYS A 17 0.37 -3.40 -19.37
N GLN A 18 1.29 -3.90 -20.19
CA GLN A 18 1.95 -5.20 -19.97
C GLN A 18 2.87 -5.20 -18.74
N GLU A 19 3.61 -4.12 -18.51
CA GLU A 19 4.44 -3.98 -17.31
C GLU A 19 3.58 -3.80 -16.05
N LEU A 20 2.47 -3.06 -16.13
CA LEU A 20 1.45 -3.00 -15.08
C LEU A 20 0.82 -4.36 -14.75
N ALA A 21 0.55 -5.19 -15.76
CA ALA A 21 -0.04 -6.53 -15.57
C ALA A 21 0.93 -7.51 -14.89
N LYS A 22 2.25 -7.24 -14.92
CA LYS A 22 3.27 -8.01 -14.19
C LYS A 22 3.40 -7.58 -12.72
N CYS A 23 2.79 -6.47 -12.33
CA CYS A 23 2.83 -5.97 -10.96
C CYS A 23 1.91 -6.78 -10.04
N GLN A 24 2.40 -7.91 -9.52
CA GLN A 24 1.84 -8.59 -8.32
C GLN A 24 1.93 -7.74 -7.04
N LEU A 25 2.50 -6.54 -7.15
CA LEU A 25 2.68 -5.54 -6.10
C LEU A 25 1.39 -5.17 -5.38
N GLY A 26 0.26 -5.09 -6.10
CA GLY A 26 -1.04 -4.80 -5.49
C GLY A 26 -1.56 -5.95 -4.60
N ASP A 27 -1.32 -7.20 -5.01
CA ASP A 27 -1.69 -8.37 -4.21
C ASP A 27 -0.78 -8.53 -2.99
N ASN A 28 0.53 -8.27 -3.13
CA ASN A 28 1.48 -8.33 -2.01
C ASN A 28 1.14 -7.30 -0.92
N ILE A 29 0.95 -6.04 -1.31
CA ILE A 29 0.53 -4.97 -0.38
C ILE A 29 -0.80 -5.34 0.28
N ALA A 30 -1.79 -5.78 -0.49
CA ALA A 30 -3.09 -6.18 0.04
C ALA A 30 -2.99 -7.34 1.03
N ASN A 31 -2.15 -8.34 0.76
CA ASN A 31 -1.92 -9.49 1.63
C ASN A 31 -1.25 -9.08 2.94
N HIS A 32 -0.16 -8.30 2.89
CA HIS A 32 0.52 -7.83 4.09
C HIS A 32 -0.37 -6.90 4.92
N MET A 33 -1.09 -5.96 4.27
CA MET A 33 -2.05 -5.10 4.95
C MET A 33 -3.19 -5.93 5.56
N GLY A 34 -3.73 -6.92 4.85
CA GLY A 34 -4.77 -7.82 5.36
C GLY A 34 -4.32 -8.58 6.61
N TYR A 35 -3.07 -9.03 6.66
CA TYR A 35 -2.48 -9.65 7.85
C TYR A 35 -2.39 -8.66 9.02
N ILE A 36 -1.81 -7.47 8.78
CA ILE A 36 -1.71 -6.40 9.78
C ILE A 36 -3.09 -6.02 10.32
N PHE A 37 -4.09 -5.90 9.44
CA PHE A 37 -5.46 -5.55 9.84
C PHE A 37 -6.06 -6.59 10.77
N ASN A 38 -5.92 -7.87 10.46
CA ASN A 38 -6.43 -8.95 11.32
C ASN A 38 -5.76 -8.95 12.69
N ILE A 39 -4.44 -8.76 12.76
CA ILE A 39 -3.72 -8.64 14.03
C ILE A 39 -4.26 -7.46 14.84
N ILE A 40 -4.35 -6.28 14.23
CA ILE A 40 -4.84 -5.08 14.91
C ILE A 40 -6.26 -5.28 15.44
N LEU A 41 -7.14 -5.84 14.60
CA LEU A 41 -8.53 -6.06 14.98
C LEU A 41 -8.68 -7.09 16.11
N TYR A 42 -7.82 -8.11 16.14
CA TYR A 42 -7.76 -9.08 17.21
C TYR A 42 -7.19 -8.45 18.51
N ASP A 43 -5.96 -7.95 18.45
CA ASP A 43 -5.19 -7.53 19.62
C ASP A 43 -5.65 -6.21 20.22
N LYS A 44 -6.05 -5.24 19.37
CA LYS A 44 -6.34 -3.87 19.80
C LYS A 44 -7.84 -3.60 19.91
N PHE A 45 -8.64 -4.28 19.10
CA PHE A 45 -10.10 -4.08 19.08
C PHE A 45 -10.89 -5.27 19.61
N GLY A 46 -10.24 -6.36 20.01
CA GLY A 46 -10.87 -7.50 20.68
C GLY A 46 -11.86 -8.28 19.81
N LEU A 47 -11.71 -8.24 18.48
CA LEU A 47 -12.56 -9.05 17.60
C LEU A 47 -12.26 -10.53 17.81
N THR A 48 -13.30 -11.34 17.98
CA THR A 48 -13.18 -12.80 18.03
C THR A 48 -12.75 -13.37 16.67
N PHE A 49 -12.23 -14.61 16.67
CA PHE A 49 -11.87 -15.30 15.42
C PHE A 49 -13.02 -15.33 14.41
N ARG A 50 -14.26 -15.62 14.87
CA ARG A 50 -15.46 -15.59 14.02
C ARG A 50 -15.71 -14.21 13.40
N GLN A 51 -15.52 -13.15 14.19
CA GLN A 51 -15.65 -11.77 13.69
C GLN A 51 -14.54 -11.41 12.70
N LEU A 52 -13.31 -11.90 12.88
CA LEU A 52 -12.21 -11.71 11.94
C LEU A 52 -12.46 -12.44 10.62
N THR A 53 -12.92 -13.70 10.66
CA THR A 53 -13.31 -14.43 9.45
C THR A 53 -14.40 -13.69 8.67
N ASN A 54 -15.42 -13.18 9.38
CA ASN A 54 -16.47 -12.39 8.74
C ASN A 54 -15.94 -11.06 8.17
N PHE A 55 -15.01 -10.40 8.86
CA PHE A 55 -14.36 -9.19 8.37
C PHE A 55 -13.60 -9.47 7.08
N TYR A 56 -12.73 -10.48 7.10
CA TYR A 56 -11.94 -10.91 5.95
C TYR A 56 -12.83 -11.24 4.76
N ASN A 57 -13.85 -12.08 4.95
CA ASN A 57 -14.78 -12.45 3.88
C ASN A 57 -15.47 -11.22 3.28
N LYS A 58 -15.93 -10.27 4.10
CA LYS A 58 -16.57 -9.04 3.61
C LYS A 58 -15.61 -8.14 2.82
N VAL A 59 -14.37 -8.00 3.28
CA VAL A 59 -13.35 -7.21 2.56
C VAL A 59 -12.97 -7.89 1.24
N VAL A 60 -12.80 -9.22 1.23
CA VAL A 60 -12.53 -9.98 0.00
C VAL A 60 -13.69 -9.90 -0.98
N SER A 61 -14.95 -10.06 -0.55
CA SER A 61 -16.11 -9.90 -1.43
C SER A 61 -16.18 -8.48 -2.01
N ARG A 62 -15.88 -7.44 -1.22
CA ARG A 62 -15.75 -6.07 -1.74
C ARG A 62 -14.61 -5.95 -2.74
N ARG A 63 -13.45 -6.56 -2.49
CA ARG A 63 -12.31 -6.54 -3.43
C ARG A 63 -12.69 -7.19 -4.76
N MET A 64 -13.35 -8.35 -4.73
CA MET A 64 -13.84 -9.03 -5.94
C MET A 64 -14.82 -8.16 -6.71
N ALA A 65 -15.80 -7.55 -6.03
CA ALA A 65 -16.75 -6.62 -6.65
C ALA A 65 -16.08 -5.36 -7.22
N TRP A 66 -15.00 -4.87 -6.60
CA TRP A 66 -14.23 -3.72 -7.09
C TRP A 66 -13.33 -4.07 -8.28
N GLN A 67 -12.96 -5.33 -8.44
CA GLN A 67 -12.17 -5.84 -9.58
C GLN A 67 -13.05 -6.30 -10.76
N ASP A 68 -14.37 -6.29 -10.59
CA ASP A 68 -15.34 -6.62 -11.63
C ASP A 68 -15.62 -5.38 -12.48
N ASP A 69 -15.10 -5.35 -13.71
CA ASP A 69 -15.23 -4.21 -14.63
C ASP A 69 -16.69 -3.92 -15.02
N ASP A 70 -17.60 -4.89 -14.90
CA ASP A 70 -19.03 -4.71 -15.15
C ASP A 70 -19.78 -4.16 -13.93
N ASN A 71 -19.12 -4.11 -12.76
CA ASN A 71 -19.71 -3.66 -11.51
C ASN A 71 -19.50 -2.16 -11.26
N ASN A 72 -20.53 -1.39 -11.58
CA ASN A 72 -20.52 0.06 -11.35
C ASN A 72 -20.92 0.47 -9.91
N GLU A 73 -21.26 -0.46 -9.03
CA GLU A 73 -21.72 -0.14 -7.67
C GLU A 73 -20.56 0.24 -6.74
N LEU A 74 -19.39 -0.39 -6.92
CA LEU A 74 -18.26 -0.28 -6.02
C LEU A 74 -17.00 0.22 -6.75
N THR A 75 -16.91 1.53 -6.94
CA THR A 75 -15.75 2.16 -7.62
C THR A 75 -14.82 2.87 -6.62
N SER A 76 -13.56 3.08 -7.01
CA SER A 76 -12.59 3.85 -6.21
C SER A 76 -13.09 5.26 -5.88
N GLU A 77 -13.77 5.91 -6.83
CA GLU A 77 -14.36 7.24 -6.63
C GLU A 77 -15.44 7.22 -5.54
N LYS A 78 -16.35 6.24 -5.57
CA LYS A 78 -17.40 6.10 -4.56
C LYS A 78 -16.83 5.80 -3.18
N LEU A 79 -15.82 4.94 -3.09
CA LEU A 79 -15.16 4.62 -1.82
C LEU A 79 -14.40 5.82 -1.25
N LEU A 80 -13.72 6.60 -2.10
CA LEU A 80 -13.05 7.82 -1.67
C LEU A 80 -14.06 8.88 -1.23
N LYS A 81 -15.15 9.07 -1.99
CA LYS A 81 -16.25 9.98 -1.64
C LYS A 81 -16.86 9.61 -0.28
N TYR A 82 -17.08 8.32 -0.03
CA TYR A 82 -17.53 7.83 1.27
C TYR A 82 -16.59 8.29 2.40
N CYS A 83 -15.26 8.12 2.23
CA CYS A 83 -14.30 8.54 3.25
C CYS A 83 -14.31 10.06 3.47
N ILE A 84 -14.43 10.86 2.40
CA ILE A 84 -14.55 12.32 2.49
C ILE A 84 -15.81 12.72 3.26
N GLU A 85 -16.97 12.16 2.91
CA GLU A 85 -18.24 12.44 3.58
C GLU A 85 -18.23 12.04 5.06
N LYS A 86 -17.52 10.95 5.38
CA LYS A 86 -17.30 10.50 6.76
C LYS A 86 -16.15 11.22 7.47
N LYS A 87 -15.51 12.21 6.84
CA LYS A 87 -14.38 12.98 7.39
C LYS A 87 -13.21 12.08 7.82
N ILE A 88 -12.87 11.11 6.98
CA ILE A 88 -11.74 10.18 7.18
C ILE A 88 -10.69 10.49 6.12
N ASP A 89 -9.52 10.97 6.56
CA ASP A 89 -8.40 11.33 5.67
C ASP A 89 -7.53 10.11 5.33
N ALA A 90 -8.09 9.20 4.54
CA ALA A 90 -7.38 7.99 4.09
C ALA A 90 -6.16 8.36 3.21
N THR A 91 -6.30 9.36 2.33
CA THR A 91 -5.24 9.79 1.42
C THR A 91 -4.08 10.45 2.17
N GLY A 92 -4.36 11.37 3.09
CA GLY A 92 -3.33 11.99 3.92
C GLY A 92 -2.64 10.98 4.83
N PHE A 93 -3.40 10.01 5.38
CA PHE A 93 -2.82 8.89 6.12
C PHE A 93 -1.82 8.09 5.28
N ILE A 94 -2.20 7.62 4.09
CA ILE A 94 -1.27 6.87 3.22
C ILE A 94 -0.04 7.71 2.89
N LYS A 95 -0.20 9.00 2.58
CA LYS A 95 0.93 9.91 2.30
C LYS A 95 1.88 10.07 3.49
N SER A 96 1.41 9.90 4.72
CA SER A 96 2.25 10.03 5.93
C SER A 96 3.14 8.80 6.19
N ILE A 97 2.82 7.64 5.61
CA ILE A 97 3.66 6.44 5.72
C ILE A 97 4.94 6.65 4.87
N PRO A 98 6.15 6.44 5.41
CA PRO A 98 7.39 6.60 4.65
C PRO A 98 7.44 5.67 3.43
N MET A 99 7.94 6.16 2.30
CA MET A 99 8.02 5.38 1.07
C MET A 99 8.88 4.12 1.22
N SER A 100 9.97 4.18 2.00
CA SER A 100 10.83 3.02 2.30
C SER A 100 10.03 1.86 2.91
N HIS A 101 9.05 2.16 3.74
CA HIS A 101 8.20 1.17 4.38
C HIS A 101 7.18 0.58 3.41
N LYS A 102 6.60 1.43 2.55
CA LYS A 102 5.67 0.97 1.52
C LYS A 102 6.36 0.06 0.50
N LEU A 103 7.61 0.37 0.15
CA LEU A 103 8.45 -0.45 -0.72
C LEU A 103 8.77 -1.81 -0.08
N TYR A 104 9.07 -1.85 1.22
CA TYR A 104 9.24 -3.11 1.95
C TYR A 104 7.97 -3.97 1.91
N MET A 105 6.82 -3.35 2.19
CA MET A 105 5.51 -4.00 2.16
C MET A 105 5.05 -4.44 0.77
N ALA A 106 5.66 -3.91 -0.29
CA ALA A 106 5.43 -4.35 -1.66
C ALA A 106 6.15 -5.66 -2.02
N ASP A 107 6.95 -6.20 -1.09
CA ASP A 107 7.83 -7.35 -1.32
C ASP A 107 8.65 -7.15 -2.60
N ILE A 108 9.35 -6.02 -2.68
CA ILE A 108 10.41 -5.84 -3.69
C ILE A 108 11.56 -6.73 -3.24
N GLY A 109 11.41 -8.04 -3.49
CA GLY A 109 12.53 -8.95 -3.52
C GLY A 109 13.59 -8.42 -4.49
N LYS A 110 14.85 -8.79 -4.23
CA LYS A 110 16.01 -8.48 -5.08
C LYS A 110 15.60 -8.58 -6.56
N ASN A 111 15.65 -7.46 -7.29
CA ASN A 111 15.50 -7.31 -8.75
C ASN A 111 14.16 -6.86 -9.38
N ARG A 112 13.17 -6.26 -8.68
CA ARG A 112 12.00 -5.69 -9.40
C ARG A 112 11.42 -4.41 -8.77
N ALA A 113 12.12 -3.29 -8.91
CA ALA A 113 11.50 -1.97 -8.77
C ALA A 113 11.19 -1.37 -10.14
N VAL A 114 9.97 -1.58 -10.66
CA VAL A 114 9.58 -0.98 -11.95
C VAL A 114 9.42 0.54 -11.81
N LEU A 115 10.15 1.32 -12.63
CA LEU A 115 10.02 2.77 -12.75
C LEU A 115 8.54 3.19 -12.92
N GLY A 116 8.05 4.07 -12.04
CA GLY A 116 6.62 4.46 -11.95
C GLY A 116 5.82 3.77 -10.85
N ALA A 117 6.44 2.87 -10.07
CA ALA A 117 5.79 2.14 -8.98
C ALA A 117 5.29 3.02 -7.83
N THR A 118 5.76 4.25 -7.64
CA THR A 118 5.37 5.10 -6.49
C THR A 118 3.88 5.44 -6.46
N VAL A 119 3.30 5.81 -7.62
CA VAL A 119 1.86 6.06 -7.74
C VAL A 119 1.07 4.76 -7.55
N ASN A 120 1.56 3.66 -8.13
CA ASN A 120 0.92 2.35 -8.01
C ASN A 120 0.95 1.80 -6.58
N ILE A 121 2.00 2.09 -5.80
CA ILE A 121 2.14 1.70 -4.39
C ILE A 121 1.14 2.48 -3.52
N ASP A 122 1.10 3.81 -3.62
CA ASP A 122 0.14 4.62 -2.86
C ASP A 122 -1.30 4.24 -3.23
N SER A 123 -1.57 3.98 -4.52
CA SER A 123 -2.88 3.50 -4.98
C SER A 123 -3.22 2.10 -4.44
N ALA A 124 -2.26 1.18 -4.33
CA ALA A 124 -2.48 -0.15 -3.76
C ALA A 124 -2.78 -0.09 -2.24
N PHE A 125 -2.02 0.73 -1.50
CA PHE A 125 -2.29 0.99 -0.09
C PHE A 125 -3.67 1.64 0.12
N LEU A 126 -3.96 2.68 -0.67
CA LEU A 126 -5.19 3.44 -0.58
C LEU A 126 -6.40 2.57 -0.93
N SER A 127 -6.37 1.83 -2.05
CA SER A 127 -7.47 0.94 -2.45
C SER A 127 -7.77 -0.13 -1.38
N THR A 128 -6.73 -0.74 -0.82
CA THR A 128 -6.88 -1.72 0.28
C THR A 128 -7.55 -1.11 1.51
N LEU A 129 -7.14 0.10 1.89
CA LEU A 129 -7.72 0.82 3.02
C LEU A 129 -9.17 1.27 2.75
N LEU A 130 -9.45 1.75 1.54
CA LEU A 130 -10.76 2.19 1.08
C LEU A 130 -11.79 1.06 1.05
N LEU A 131 -11.37 -0.17 0.71
CA LEU A 131 -12.24 -1.35 0.79
C LEU A 131 -12.54 -1.77 2.23
N THR A 132 -11.61 -1.45 3.15
CA THR A 132 -11.66 -1.86 4.55
C THR A 132 -12.49 -0.94 5.43
N ILE A 133 -12.30 0.39 5.30
CA ILE A 133 -12.94 1.40 6.16
C ILE A 133 -14.48 1.24 6.20
N PRO A 134 -15.18 1.08 5.07
CA PRO A 134 -16.63 0.89 5.09
C PRO A 134 -17.06 -0.37 5.84
N VAL A 135 -16.32 -1.48 5.76
CA VAL A 135 -16.62 -2.70 6.53
C VAL A 135 -16.54 -2.42 8.03
N LEU A 136 -15.48 -1.73 8.48
CA LEU A 136 -15.29 -1.35 9.88
C LEU A 136 -16.41 -0.42 10.38
N LYS A 137 -16.82 0.57 9.58
CA LYS A 137 -17.91 1.50 9.92
C LYS A 137 -19.28 0.82 9.90
N GLU A 138 -19.61 0.09 8.84
CA GLU A 138 -20.97 -0.40 8.57
C GLU A 138 -21.28 -1.66 9.38
N THR A 139 -20.33 -2.60 9.45
CA THR A 139 -20.53 -3.90 10.11
C THR A 139 -20.15 -3.82 11.59
N TYR A 140 -18.99 -3.25 11.90
CA TYR A 140 -18.45 -3.23 13.27
C TYR A 140 -18.72 -1.92 14.02
N LYS A 141 -19.42 -0.97 13.39
CA LYS A 141 -19.84 0.31 13.98
C LYS A 141 -18.66 1.11 14.56
N PHE A 142 -17.49 1.03 13.95
CA PHE A 142 -16.34 1.83 14.38
C PHE A 142 -16.66 3.32 14.27
N SER A 143 -16.44 4.08 15.35
CA SER A 143 -16.51 5.55 15.31
C SER A 143 -15.35 6.12 14.48
N ASN A 144 -15.32 7.44 14.25
CA ASN A 144 -14.18 8.04 13.53
C ASN A 144 -12.89 7.94 14.34
N GLU A 145 -13.01 8.06 15.66
CA GLU A 145 -11.90 7.90 16.61
C GLU A 145 -11.30 6.50 16.50
N LYS A 146 -12.15 5.45 16.45
CA LYS A 146 -11.69 4.07 16.26
C LYS A 146 -11.05 3.83 14.90
N ILE A 147 -11.54 4.47 13.83
CA ILE A 147 -10.89 4.38 12.51
C ILE A 147 -9.52 5.06 12.53
N ASN A 148 -9.40 6.23 13.16
CA ASN A 148 -8.12 6.93 13.31
C ASN A 148 -7.14 6.13 14.18
N GLU A 149 -7.61 5.53 15.26
CA GLU A 149 -6.82 4.62 16.10
C GLU A 149 -6.37 3.39 15.30
N PHE A 150 -7.26 2.78 14.53
CA PHE A 150 -6.93 1.67 13.64
C PHE A 150 -5.81 2.07 12.65
N MET A 151 -5.94 3.21 11.98
CA MET A 151 -4.91 3.70 11.05
C MET A 151 -3.57 3.98 11.76
N LYS A 152 -3.60 4.53 12.99
CA LYS A 152 -2.38 4.70 13.80
C LYS A 152 -1.70 3.36 14.08
N TRP A 153 -2.46 2.34 14.45
CA TRP A 153 -1.91 0.99 14.63
C TRP A 153 -1.38 0.41 13.32
N VAL A 154 -2.05 0.64 12.19
CA VAL A 154 -1.54 0.22 10.87
C VAL A 154 -0.16 0.81 10.61
N ALA A 155 0.02 2.12 10.79
CA ALA A 155 1.32 2.77 10.64
C ALA A 155 2.36 2.19 11.63
N PHE A 156 1.98 1.98 12.90
CA PHE A 156 2.86 1.39 13.90
C PHE A 156 3.33 -0.02 13.53
N TYR A 157 2.43 -0.88 13.03
CA TYR A 157 2.80 -2.24 12.62
C TYR A 157 3.67 -2.22 11.37
N ILE A 158 3.36 -1.40 10.36
CA ILE A 158 4.21 -1.23 9.17
C ILE A 158 5.63 -0.79 9.57
N ASP A 159 5.73 0.20 10.45
CA ASP A 159 7.00 0.66 11.05
C ASP A 159 7.70 -0.43 11.85
N SER A 160 6.97 -1.19 12.66
CA SER A 160 7.55 -2.30 13.44
C SER A 160 8.10 -3.43 12.57
N TYR A 161 7.46 -3.74 11.43
CA TYR A 161 7.97 -4.71 10.45
C TYR A 161 9.26 -4.24 9.79
N CYS A 162 9.47 -2.92 9.70
CA CYS A 162 10.68 -2.30 9.18
C CYS A 162 11.77 -2.11 10.26
N ARG A 163 11.44 -2.27 11.55
CA ARG A 163 12.39 -2.14 12.68
C ARG A 163 13.06 -3.48 13.03
N LYS A 164 14.24 -3.39 13.65
CA LYS A 164 15.03 -4.53 14.16
C LYS A 164 14.19 -5.49 15.01
N GLN A 165 14.24 -6.78 14.71
CA GLN A 165 13.81 -7.82 15.64
C GLN A 165 14.81 -7.96 16.80
N PRO A 166 14.37 -8.40 18.01
CA PRO A 166 15.27 -8.72 19.11
C PRO A 166 16.35 -9.73 18.65
N GLY A 167 17.62 -9.39 18.83
CA GLY A 167 18.76 -10.22 18.43
C GLY A 167 19.42 -9.87 17.09
N CYS A 168 18.83 -8.97 16.28
CA CYS A 168 19.47 -8.46 15.05
C CYS A 168 20.32 -7.21 15.35
N LYS A 169 21.64 -7.28 15.08
CA LYS A 169 22.58 -6.17 15.31
C LYS A 169 22.39 -4.98 14.35
N GLU A 170 21.73 -5.14 13.20
CA GLU A 170 21.44 -4.08 12.22
C GLU A 170 19.98 -4.07 11.76
N HIS A 171 19.46 -2.90 11.36
CA HIS A 171 18.15 -2.78 10.73
C HIS A 171 18.21 -3.54 9.39
N TYR A 172 17.25 -4.39 9.10
CA TYR A 172 17.28 -5.19 7.87
C TYR A 172 17.27 -4.33 6.60
N CYS A 173 16.71 -3.12 6.68
CA CYS A 173 16.67 -2.16 5.59
C CYS A 173 16.87 -0.75 6.16
N SER A 174 18.13 -0.32 6.33
CA SER A 174 18.41 1.11 6.51
C SER A 174 18.15 1.84 5.18
N ASP A 175 17.85 3.13 5.23
CA ASP A 175 17.68 3.94 4.00
C ASP A 175 18.92 3.87 3.10
N GLN A 176 20.11 3.65 3.67
CA GLN A 176 21.35 3.41 2.94
C GLN A 176 21.36 2.05 2.23
N ILE A 177 20.93 0.97 2.88
CA ILE A 177 20.86 -0.37 2.27
C ILE A 177 19.83 -0.37 1.13
N ILE A 178 18.66 0.23 1.35
CA ILE A 178 17.62 0.38 0.31
C ILE A 178 18.16 1.18 -0.87
N ARG A 179 18.81 2.33 -0.63
CA ARG A 179 19.41 3.14 -1.69
C ARG A 179 20.48 2.38 -2.46
N GLN A 180 21.35 1.65 -1.77
CA GLN A 180 22.44 0.90 -2.39
C GLN A 180 21.91 -0.23 -3.28
N SER A 181 20.89 -0.98 -2.84
CA SER A 181 20.24 -2.01 -3.67
C SER A 181 19.62 -1.42 -4.94
N PHE A 182 19.02 -0.23 -4.89
CA PHE A 182 18.49 0.45 -6.08
C PHE A 182 19.60 0.91 -7.05
N ILE A 183 20.76 1.31 -6.54
CA ILE A 183 21.89 1.68 -7.39
C ILE A 183 22.49 0.42 -8.05
N GLU A 184 22.67 -0.66 -7.31
CA GLU A 184 23.34 -1.88 -7.79
C GLU A 184 22.46 -2.75 -8.68
N ASP A 185 21.19 -2.96 -8.30
CA ASP A 185 20.29 -3.86 -9.01
C ASP A 185 19.49 -3.13 -10.10
N GLU A 186 19.17 -1.85 -9.89
CA GLU A 186 18.25 -1.06 -10.74
C GLU A 186 18.91 0.13 -11.43
N HIS A 187 20.22 0.37 -11.20
CA HIS A 187 20.97 1.47 -11.79
C HIS A 187 20.29 2.83 -11.57
N TRP A 188 19.72 3.05 -10.38
CA TRP A 188 18.93 4.23 -10.06
C TRP A 188 19.17 4.73 -8.63
N ASP A 189 19.51 6.00 -8.48
CA ASP A 189 19.67 6.64 -7.18
C ASP A 189 18.36 7.33 -6.79
N ILE A 190 17.62 6.67 -5.89
CA ILE A 190 16.32 7.13 -5.38
C ILE A 190 16.38 8.46 -4.63
N VAL A 191 17.54 8.84 -4.06
CA VAL A 191 17.70 10.11 -3.33
C VAL A 191 18.05 11.24 -4.30
N ALA A 192 18.88 10.96 -5.29
CA ALA A 192 19.23 11.92 -6.32
C ALA A 192 18.17 12.01 -7.45
N GLY A 193 17.21 11.08 -7.48
CA GLY A 193 16.13 11.04 -8.46
C GLY A 193 16.61 10.80 -9.89
N LYS A 194 17.73 10.08 -10.08
CA LYS A 194 18.38 9.89 -11.37
C LYS A 194 18.94 8.48 -11.54
N ALA A 195 19.08 8.03 -12.78
CA ALA A 195 19.79 6.80 -13.12
C ALA A 195 21.29 6.94 -12.80
N VAL A 196 21.94 5.84 -12.43
CA VAL A 196 23.37 5.74 -12.09
C VAL A 196 24.09 4.86 -13.08
#